data_AF-A0A523HGD1-F1
#
_entry.id   AF-A0A523HGD1-F1
#
_cell.length_a   1.000
_cell.length_b   1.000
_cell.length_c   1.000
_cell.angle_alpha   90.00
_cell.angle_beta   90.00
_cell.angle_gamma   90.00
#
_symmetry.space_group_name_H-M   'P 1'
#
loop_
_entity.id
_entity.type
_entity.pdbx_description
1 polymer ?
#
loop_
_entity_poly.entity_id
_entity_poly.type
_entity_poly.pdbx_seq_one_letter_code
_entity_poly.pdbx_strand_id
1 'polypeptide(L)'
;MLGRQFAGYGLGWFLSDYNGDKVLNHGGGLSGVISLQTLIPKKNLGVMVLTNFADNSLTTALTYRILDKLLGLPERDWSVEFLKRQKKGAERRKKREQELQAKRAKGTKPSLKLEEYTGRYFDQLSGYTEIKNENWQTRF
;
A
#
# COMPACT_ATOMS: atom_id res chain seq x y z
N MET A 1 7.88 19.27 2.26
CA MET A 1 7.83 18.25 1.18
C MET A 1 9.15 17.51 1.22
N LEU A 2 9.19 16.18 1.04
CA LEU A 2 10.39 15.35 1.23
C LEU A 2 11.56 15.63 0.26
N GLY A 3 11.51 16.71 -0.52
CA GLY A 3 12.54 17.05 -1.51
C GLY A 3 12.72 16.01 -2.61
N ARG A 4 11.81 15.02 -2.73
CA ARG A 4 11.92 13.91 -3.67
C ARG A 4 11.87 14.44 -5.11
N GLN A 5 12.97 14.28 -5.83
CA GLN A 5 13.16 14.67 -7.22
C GLN A 5 12.62 13.63 -8.21
N PHE A 6 12.63 12.34 -7.85
CA PHE A 6 12.09 11.28 -8.70
C PHE A 6 11.39 10.17 -7.91
N ALA A 7 10.45 9.51 -8.58
CA ALA A 7 9.82 8.29 -8.11
C ALA A 7 9.58 7.37 -9.30
N GLY A 8 9.83 6.07 -9.13
CA GLY A 8 9.62 5.06 -10.17
C GLY A 8 9.51 3.66 -9.59
N TYR A 9 9.35 2.68 -10.48
CA TYR A 9 9.35 1.27 -10.13
C TYR A 9 10.25 0.52 -11.12
N GLY A 10 11.15 -0.30 -10.60
CA GLY A 10 12.04 -1.18 -11.38
C GLY A 10 11.72 -2.64 -11.09
N LEU A 11 12.68 -3.53 -11.34
CA LEU A 11 12.63 -5.00 -11.19
C LEU A 11 12.20 -5.47 -9.77
N GLY A 12 10.95 -5.25 -9.39
CA GLY A 12 10.43 -5.53 -8.05
C GLY A 12 10.81 -4.50 -6.98
N TRP A 13 11.14 -3.26 -7.34
CA TRP A 13 11.59 -2.24 -6.37
C TRP A 13 10.97 -0.87 -6.64
N PHE A 14 10.46 -0.23 -5.60
CA PHE A 14 10.18 1.21 -5.63
C PHE A 14 11.51 1.97 -5.61
N LEU A 15 11.66 2.88 -6.56
CA LEU A 15 12.84 3.71 -6.73
C LEU A 15 12.48 5.15 -6.39
N SER A 16 13.29 5.80 -5.57
CA SER A 16 13.17 7.24 -5.32
C SER A 16 14.51 7.83 -4.89
N ASP A 17 14.58 9.13 -4.71
CA ASP A 17 15.66 9.76 -3.96
C ASP A 17 15.24 10.06 -2.52
N TYR A 18 16.25 10.06 -1.65
CA TYR A 18 16.17 10.56 -0.29
C TYR A 18 17.47 11.28 0.04
N ASN A 19 17.37 12.58 0.37
CA ASN A 19 18.53 13.43 0.64
C ASN A 19 19.61 13.37 -0.47
N GLY A 20 19.17 13.34 -1.72
CA GLY A 20 20.06 13.31 -2.90
C GLY A 20 20.64 11.93 -3.24
N ASP A 21 20.46 10.90 -2.40
CA ASP A 21 20.89 9.54 -2.71
C ASP A 21 19.74 8.68 -3.23
N LYS A 22 20.06 7.78 -4.17
CA LYS A 22 19.11 6.80 -4.73
C LYS A 22 18.73 5.77 -3.68
N VAL A 23 17.45 5.64 -3.43
CA VAL A 23 16.82 4.67 -2.52
C VAL A 23 16.02 3.65 -3.30
N LEU A 24 16.20 2.39 -2.96
CA LEU A 24 15.35 1.29 -3.39
C LEU A 24 14.59 0.79 -2.17
N ASN A 25 13.28 0.61 -2.27
CA ASN A 25 12.53 -0.05 -1.21
C ASN A 25 11.46 -0.99 -1.76
N HIS A 26 11.07 -1.95 -0.93
CA HIS A 26 9.92 -2.80 -1.20
C HIS A 26 9.25 -3.17 0.12
N GLY A 27 7.93 -3.19 0.12
CA GLY A 27 7.15 -3.65 1.27
C GLY A 27 6.75 -5.11 1.12
N GLY A 28 6.40 -5.74 2.22
CA GLY A 28 5.69 -7.01 2.24
C GLY A 28 4.60 -6.96 3.30
N GLY A 29 3.43 -7.52 3.01
CA GLY A 29 2.30 -7.49 3.93
C GLY A 29 1.52 -8.79 3.90
N LEU A 30 1.33 -9.39 5.07
CA LEU A 30 0.36 -10.44 5.34
C LEU A 30 -0.56 -9.96 6.46
N SER A 31 -1.66 -10.69 6.71
CA SER A 31 -2.57 -10.34 7.80
C SER A 31 -1.81 -10.27 9.13
N GLY A 32 -1.78 -9.08 9.74
CA GLY A 32 -1.07 -8.83 11.00
C GLY A 32 0.44 -8.64 10.90
N VAL A 33 1.08 -8.73 9.73
CA VAL A 33 2.54 -8.59 9.60
C VAL A 33 2.91 -7.68 8.45
N ILE A 34 3.75 -6.68 8.70
CA ILE A 34 4.30 -5.78 7.69
C ILE A 34 5.83 -5.83 7.73
N SER A 35 6.44 -5.78 6.55
CA SER A 35 7.87 -5.64 6.36
C SER A 35 8.17 -4.48 5.42
N LEU A 36 9.30 -3.81 5.65
CA LEU A 36 9.83 -2.81 4.74
C LEU A 36 11.35 -2.98 4.66
N GLN A 37 11.84 -3.24 3.46
CA GLN A 37 13.27 -3.29 3.12
C GLN A 37 13.63 -2.04 2.34
N THR A 38 14.70 -1.36 2.73
CA THR A 38 15.18 -0.12 2.12
C THR A 38 16.69 -0.16 1.96
N LEU A 39 17.18 0.14 0.75
CA LEU A 39 18.58 0.09 0.37
C LEU A 39 19.03 1.45 -0.19
N ILE A 40 20.24 1.85 0.17
CA ILE A 40 20.97 2.99 -0.43
C ILE A 40 22.30 2.46 -0.98
N PRO A 41 22.34 1.94 -2.22
CA PRO A 41 23.49 1.21 -2.75
C PRO A 41 24.79 2.02 -2.74
N LYS A 42 24.72 3.32 -3.08
CA LYS A 42 25.88 4.22 -3.10
C LYS A 42 26.55 4.36 -1.72
N LYS A 43 25.82 4.08 -0.64
CA LYS A 43 26.29 4.16 0.75
C LYS A 43 26.59 2.78 1.34
N ASN A 44 26.45 1.70 0.57
CA ASN A 44 26.48 0.31 1.07
C ASN A 44 25.60 0.11 2.32
N LEU A 45 24.40 0.70 2.30
CA LEU A 45 23.50 0.76 3.44
C LEU A 45 22.18 0.05 3.13
N GLY A 46 21.72 -0.75 4.09
CA GLY A 46 20.40 -1.38 4.08
C GLY A 46 19.72 -1.31 5.44
N VAL A 47 18.41 -1.09 5.44
CA VAL A 47 17.54 -1.10 6.62
C VAL A 47 16.36 -2.01 6.34
N MET A 48 16.09 -2.94 7.25
CA MET A 48 14.90 -3.79 7.21
C MET A 48 14.12 -3.62 8.52
N VAL A 49 12.83 -3.32 8.40
CA VAL A 49 11.91 -3.20 9.54
C VAL A 49 10.81 -4.24 9.39
N LEU A 50 10.60 -5.04 10.42
CA LEU A 50 9.57 -6.07 10.50
C LEU A 50 8.66 -5.78 11.69
N THR A 51 7.34 -5.82 11.48
CA THR A 51 6.35 -5.58 12.54
C THR A 51 5.25 -6.62 12.49
N ASN A 52 4.85 -7.14 13.64
CA ASN A 52 3.64 -7.95 13.84
C ASN A 52 2.39 -7.06 14.07
N PHE A 53 2.36 -5.91 13.39
CA PHE A 53 1.27 -4.95 13.43
C PHE A 53 1.00 -4.45 12.00
N ALA A 54 -0.29 -4.40 11.63
CA ALA A 54 -0.73 -4.11 10.27
C ALA A 54 -0.82 -2.59 9.99
N ASP A 55 0.27 -1.84 10.22
CA ASP A 55 0.36 -0.42 9.86
C ASP A 55 1.66 -0.08 9.12
N ASN A 56 1.51 0.26 7.84
CA ASN A 56 2.61 0.67 6.96
C ASN A 56 3.25 2.00 7.37
N SER A 57 2.55 2.84 8.12
CA SER A 57 3.01 4.17 8.52
C SER A 57 4.15 4.06 9.54
N LEU A 58 4.04 3.10 10.47
CA LEU A 58 5.03 2.84 11.50
C LEU A 58 6.34 2.34 10.89
N THR A 59 6.28 1.32 10.03
CA THR A 59 7.49 0.75 9.40
C THR A 59 8.23 1.80 8.56
N THR A 60 7.49 2.66 7.87
CA THR A 60 8.04 3.77 7.09
C THR A 60 8.67 4.84 7.99
N ALA A 61 7.99 5.24 9.06
CA ALA A 61 8.51 6.26 9.99
C ALA A 61 9.80 5.79 10.69
N LEU A 62 9.83 4.54 11.16
CA LEU A 62 11.02 3.93 11.75
C LEU A 62 12.17 3.87 10.76
N THR A 63 11.89 3.46 9.53
CA THR A 63 12.92 3.39 8.46
C THR A 63 13.56 4.75 8.23
N TYR A 64 12.77 5.81 8.03
CA TYR A 64 13.34 7.16 7.83
C TYR A 64 14.07 7.69 9.05
N ARG A 65 13.58 7.40 10.26
CA ARG A 65 14.27 7.77 11.51
C ARG A 65 15.65 7.11 11.61
N ILE A 66 15.75 5.84 11.23
CA ILE A 66 17.01 5.09 11.19
C ILE A 66 17.92 5.67 10.10
N LEU A 67 17.39 5.90 8.89
CA LEU A 67 18.17 6.48 7.79
C LEU A 67 18.73 7.85 8.14
N ASP A 68 17.96 8.73 8.79
CA ASP A 68 18.45 10.03 9.24
C ASP A 68 19.63 9.89 10.19
N LYS A 69 19.52 8.96 11.16
CA LYS A 69 20.60 8.71 12.11
C LYS A 69 21.86 8.18 11.42
N LEU A 70 21.71 7.25 10.47
CA LEU A 70 22.82 6.64 9.75
C LEU A 70 23.47 7.57 8.73
N LEU A 71 22.71 8.53 8.18
CA LEU A 71 23.20 9.53 7.22
C LEU A 71 23.67 10.83 7.91
N GLY A 72 23.56 10.94 9.24
CA GLY A 72 23.95 12.12 10.00
C GLY A 72 23.06 13.34 9.72
N LEU A 73 21.77 13.11 9.41
CA LEU A 73 20.81 14.16 9.10
C LEU A 73 20.20 14.77 10.37
N PRO A 74 19.71 16.03 10.29
CA PRO A 74 19.03 16.66 11.41
C PRO A 74 17.88 15.80 11.94
N GLU A 75 17.70 15.82 13.25
CA GLU A 75 16.63 15.06 13.89
C GLU A 75 15.26 15.53 13.41
N ARG A 76 14.44 14.56 13.02
CA ARG A 76 13.07 14.77 12.56
C ARG A 76 12.15 13.73 13.15
N ASP A 77 11.02 14.20 13.67
CA ASP A 77 9.97 13.31 14.21
C ASP A 77 9.11 12.76 13.06
N TRP A 78 9.56 11.63 12.51
CA TRP A 78 8.84 10.93 11.47
C TRP A 78 7.51 10.34 11.96
N SER A 79 7.41 9.97 13.24
CA SER A 79 6.19 9.38 13.80
C SER A 79 5.03 10.38 13.74
N VAL A 80 5.26 11.63 14.17
CA VAL A 80 4.26 12.70 14.09
C VAL A 80 3.88 13.01 12.65
N GLU A 81 4.86 13.08 11.75
CA GLU A 81 4.59 13.36 10.34
C GLU A 81 3.76 12.28 9.66
N PHE A 82 4.13 11.01 9.85
CA PHE A 82 3.41 9.90 9.23
C PHE A 82 2.03 9.70 9.87
N LEU A 83 1.87 9.91 11.18
CA LEU A 83 0.56 9.91 11.82
C LEU A 83 -0.35 11.00 11.25
N LYS A 84 0.15 12.23 11.06
CA LYS A 84 -0.61 13.31 10.43
C LYS A 84 -1.01 12.97 8.99
N ARG A 85 -0.09 12.39 8.21
CA ARG A 85 -0.37 11.94 6.84
C ARG A 85 -1.41 10.82 6.81
N GLN A 86 -1.33 9.87 7.73
CA GLN A 86 -2.28 8.76 7.86
C GLN A 86 -3.69 9.29 8.14
N LYS A 87 -3.87 10.15 9.16
CA LYS A 87 -5.16 10.77 9.50
C LYS A 87 -5.77 11.53 8.33
N LYS A 88 -4.99 12.42 7.69
CA LYS A 88 -5.43 13.17 6.50
C LYS A 88 -5.78 12.24 5.33
N GLY A 89 -5.03 11.14 5.18
CA GLY A 89 -5.29 10.12 4.17
C GLY A 89 -6.60 9.37 4.41
N ALA A 90 -6.92 9.06 5.66
CA ALA A 90 -8.18 8.41 6.04
C ALA A 90 -9.39 9.32 5.78
N GLU A 91 -9.30 10.60 6.17
CA GLU A 91 -10.33 11.61 5.88
C GLU A 91 -10.59 11.75 4.36
N ARG A 92 -9.52 11.85 3.57
CA ARG A 92 -9.62 11.93 2.10
C ARG A 92 -10.26 10.68 1.50
N ARG A 93 -9.95 9.48 2.02
CA ARG A 93 -10.57 8.23 1.56
C ARG A 93 -12.06 8.22 1.85
N LYS A 94 -12.46 8.55 3.08
CA LYS A 94 -13.88 8.62 3.48
C LYS A 94 -14.66 9.61 2.60
N LYS A 95 -14.11 10.81 2.37
CA LYS A 95 -14.71 11.80 1.49
C LYS A 95 -14.83 11.29 0.05
N ARG A 96 -13.78 10.69 -0.49
CA ARG A 96 -13.78 10.14 -1.86
C ARG A 96 -14.81 9.02 -2.01
N GLU A 97 -14.95 8.16 -1.01
CA GLU A 97 -15.96 7.11 -0.99
C GLU A 97 -17.38 7.68 -1.04
N GLN A 98 -17.68 8.67 -0.20
CA GLN A 98 -18.96 9.38 -0.22
C GLN A 98 -19.24 10.03 -1.58
N GLU A 99 -18.24 10.68 -2.17
CA GLU A 99 -18.35 11.28 -3.51
C GLU A 99 -18.60 10.24 -4.60
N LEU A 100 -17.90 9.10 -4.57
CA LEU A 100 -18.09 8.01 -5.53
C LEU A 100 -19.48 7.39 -5.39
N GLN A 101 -19.96 7.19 -4.15
CA GLN A 101 -21.31 6.69 -3.89
C GLN A 101 -22.38 7.68 -4.38
N ALA A 102 -22.19 8.98 -4.14
CA ALA A 102 -23.11 10.02 -4.59
C ALA A 102 -23.16 10.14 -6.13
N LYS A 103 -22.03 9.96 -6.81
CA LYS A 103 -21.92 9.98 -8.29
C LYS A 103 -22.34 8.67 -8.95
N ARG A 104 -22.61 7.61 -8.19
CA ARG A 104 -22.99 6.31 -8.74
C ARG A 104 -24.32 6.43 -9.48
N ALA A 105 -24.33 6.07 -10.76
CA ALA A 105 -25.56 5.98 -11.54
C ALA A 105 -26.50 4.92 -10.93
N LYS A 106 -27.67 5.38 -10.45
CA LYS A 106 -28.72 4.52 -9.88
C LYS A 106 -29.46 3.78 -10.99
N GLY A 107 -29.97 2.59 -10.68
CA GLY A 107 -30.78 1.79 -11.63
C GLY A 107 -29.98 1.17 -12.79
N THR A 108 -28.65 1.17 -12.70
CA THR A 108 -27.81 0.39 -13.62
C THR A 108 -28.05 -1.10 -13.42
N LYS A 109 -27.92 -1.87 -14.49
CA LYS A 109 -28.02 -3.33 -14.49
C LYS A 109 -26.67 -3.92 -14.89
N PRO A 110 -26.31 -5.11 -14.39
CA PRO A 110 -25.14 -5.82 -14.90
C PRO A 110 -25.25 -6.03 -16.41
N SER A 111 -24.11 -6.17 -17.09
CA SER A 111 -24.06 -6.36 -18.54
C SER A 111 -24.67 -7.69 -19.01
N LEU A 112 -24.68 -8.68 -18.12
CA LEU A 112 -25.24 -10.01 -18.34
C LEU A 112 -26.29 -10.32 -17.27
N LYS A 113 -27.08 -11.38 -17.49
CA LYS A 113 -27.97 -11.89 -16.43
C LYS A 113 -27.13 -12.51 -15.31
N LEU A 114 -27.63 -12.51 -14.07
CA LEU A 114 -26.85 -13.03 -12.93
C LEU A 114 -26.47 -14.51 -13.10
N GLU A 115 -27.35 -15.28 -13.73
CA GLU A 115 -27.16 -16.69 -14.03
C GLU A 115 -25.96 -16.91 -14.97
N GLU A 116 -25.69 -15.95 -15.86
CA GLU A 116 -24.57 -16.02 -16.81
C GLU A 116 -23.21 -15.74 -16.15
N TYR A 117 -23.19 -15.25 -14.91
CA TYR A 117 -21.98 -15.15 -14.08
C TYR A 117 -21.77 -16.38 -13.19
N THR A 118 -22.72 -17.32 -13.15
CA THR A 118 -22.58 -18.53 -12.33
C THR A 118 -21.76 -19.60 -13.04
N GLY A 119 -21.04 -20.41 -12.26
CA GLY A 119 -20.24 -21.50 -12.79
C GLY A 119 -18.88 -21.63 -12.13
N ARG A 120 -18.07 -22.54 -12.66
CA ARG A 120 -16.70 -22.79 -12.20
C ARG A 120 -15.71 -22.07 -13.09
N TYR A 121 -14.96 -21.16 -12.50
CA TYR A 121 -13.87 -20.44 -13.13
C TYR A 121 -12.56 -21.10 -12.71
N PHE A 122 -11.69 -21.36 -13.68
CA PHE A 122 -10.37 -21.91 -13.42
C PHE A 122 -9.32 -20.84 -13.67
N ASP A 123 -8.44 -20.69 -12.70
CA ASP A 123 -7.21 -19.93 -12.80
C ASP A 123 -6.02 -20.83 -12.43
N GLN A 124 -4.88 -20.65 -13.11
CA GLN A 124 -3.70 -21.49 -12.88
C GLN A 124 -3.11 -21.28 -11.48
N LEU A 125 -3.20 -20.06 -10.95
CA LEU A 125 -2.66 -19.71 -9.64
C LEU A 125 -3.59 -20.17 -8.50
N SER A 126 -4.90 -20.01 -8.67
CA SER A 126 -5.89 -20.15 -7.60
C SER A 126 -6.74 -21.43 -7.70
N GLY A 127 -6.67 -22.16 -8.81
CA GLY A 127 -7.48 -23.35 -9.06
C GLY A 127 -8.92 -23.01 -9.45
N TYR A 128 -9.86 -23.88 -9.08
CA TYR A 128 -11.28 -23.67 -9.37
C TYR A 128 -11.94 -22.77 -8.31
N THR A 129 -12.59 -21.70 -8.75
CA THR A 129 -13.52 -20.89 -7.95
C THR A 129 -14.93 -21.08 -8.50
N GLU A 130 -15.90 -21.32 -7.62
CA GLU A 130 -17.28 -21.53 -8.00
C GLU A 130 -18.12 -20.30 -7.63
N ILE A 131 -18.81 -19.70 -8.60
CA ILE A 131 -19.77 -18.62 -8.38
C ILE A 131 -21.17 -19.25 -8.37
N LYS A 132 -21.86 -19.12 -7.23
CA LYS A 132 -23.24 -19.57 -7.05
C LYS A 132 -24.17 -18.38 -6.85
N ASN A 133 -25.38 -18.49 -7.39
CA ASN A 133 -26.46 -17.56 -7.07
C ASN A 133 -27.16 -18.03 -5.79
N GLU A 134 -26.61 -17.66 -4.63
CA GLU A 134 -27.24 -17.90 -3.33
C GLU A 134 -27.96 -16.62 -2.88
N ASN A 135 -29.29 -16.61 -3.02
CA ASN A 135 -30.24 -15.59 -2.55
C ASN A 135 -29.61 -14.47 -1.67
N TRP A 136 -29.07 -13.45 -2.34
CA TRP A 136 -28.64 -12.15 -1.80
C TRP A 136 -27.71 -12.13 -0.57
N GLN A 137 -26.86 -13.13 -0.39
CA GLN A 137 -25.65 -12.93 0.42
C GLN A 137 -24.43 -13.48 -0.32
N THR A 138 -23.79 -12.64 -1.14
CA THR A 138 -22.41 -12.91 -1.59
C THR A 138 -21.51 -12.99 -0.36
N ARG A 139 -21.15 -14.21 0.03
CA ARG A 139 -20.05 -14.52 0.95
C ARG A 139 -18.85 -14.96 0.10
N PHE A 140 -17.70 -14.36 0.37
CA PHE A 140 -16.40 -14.79 -0.14
C PHE A 140 -15.84 -15.90 0.74
#